data_AF-A0A7C1CYR9-F1
#
_entry.id   AF-A0A7C1CYR9-F1
#
_cell.length_a   1.000
_cell.length_b   1.000
_cell.length_c   1.000
_cell.angle_alpha   90.00
_cell.angle_beta   90.00
_cell.angle_gamma   90.00
#
_symmetry.space_group_name_H-M   'P 1'
#
loop_
_entity.id
_entity.type
_entity.pdbx_description
1 polymer ?
#
loop_
_entity_poly.entity_id
_entity_poly.type
_entity_poly.pdbx_seq_one_letter_code
_entity_poly.pdbx_strand_id
1 'polypeptide(L)'
;MSNVSRRAFIKAFGLAAVAGTGLFGASAQAQRRAAAHVVILGGGIGGSTAAKYTRIMNPDVRITLIEQNAAYITCPRSNEVITGHFTLDDLTFDYETIKSRFDVDVIIDRVVGVDPDRREVRTQGGERVSYDRLVVSPGIDFRYEEIEGYTAEVAETRMPHAWKAGPQTLLLKRQLEALPQGGTVLIAPPQNPFRCPPGPYERSSLITEWLAQHNPRAKVLILDPKDRFTKDVPFKKGWERLYGYGTEHSRIEWISGSQGGRVLSVDPERMTVEAENGMHRADLVNIIPPQKAGKLAFDIGLVDQTGWCPVDRATFKSTQLDDIHVIGDSAVCDAMPKSGYSANSHAKLVAHVIRAELSGFDPVVPTWANTCYSLVGSDYGVSISDVFELRDGLIQKVPDSGAVSPVTDNPAQPLLESVYLKNWHRTFVKDVFS
;
A
#
# COMPACT_ATOMS: atom_id res chain seq x y z
N MET A 1 75.89 -21.08 12.89
CA MET A 1 75.07 -19.89 12.58
C MET A 1 75.26 -19.59 11.09
N SER A 2 74.24 -19.86 10.27
CA SER A 2 74.32 -19.88 8.81
C SER A 2 74.24 -18.47 8.22
N ASN A 3 75.22 -18.11 7.40
CA ASN A 3 75.27 -16.84 6.67
C ASN A 3 74.26 -16.84 5.52
N VAL A 4 73.07 -16.28 5.75
CA VAL A 4 72.14 -15.96 4.65
C VAL A 4 72.68 -14.74 3.91
N SER A 5 73.08 -14.90 2.65
CA SER A 5 73.61 -13.80 1.85
C SER A 5 72.51 -12.78 1.50
N ARG A 6 72.86 -11.48 1.50
CA ARG A 6 71.97 -10.36 1.12
C ARG A 6 71.24 -10.58 -0.21
N ARG A 7 71.84 -11.31 -1.17
CA ARG A 7 71.22 -11.65 -2.46
C ARG A 7 70.08 -12.65 -2.34
N ALA A 8 70.16 -13.61 -1.41
CA ALA A 8 69.09 -14.58 -1.16
C ALA A 8 67.88 -13.91 -0.49
N PHE A 9 68.12 -12.94 0.40
CA PHE A 9 67.08 -12.19 1.09
C PHE A 9 66.26 -11.31 0.13
N ILE A 10 66.92 -10.64 -0.83
CA ILE A 10 66.25 -9.79 -1.82
C ILE A 10 65.42 -10.61 -2.82
N LYS A 11 65.89 -11.80 -3.24
CA LYS A 11 65.11 -12.69 -4.10
C LYS A 11 63.86 -13.26 -3.41
N ALA A 12 63.94 -13.54 -2.11
CA ALA A 12 62.78 -14.00 -1.33
C ALA A 12 61.73 -12.89 -1.14
N PHE A 13 62.15 -11.64 -0.95
CA PHE A 13 61.23 -10.49 -0.84
C PHE A 13 60.62 -10.07 -2.19
N GLY A 14 61.35 -10.21 -3.30
CA GLY A 14 60.83 -9.89 -4.63
C GLY A 14 59.71 -10.82 -5.10
N LEU A 15 59.74 -12.11 -4.71
CA LEU A 15 58.68 -13.07 -5.00
C LEU A 15 57.46 -12.91 -4.07
N ALA A 16 57.65 -12.49 -2.82
CA ALA A 16 56.56 -12.23 -1.89
C ALA A 16 55.77 -10.95 -2.22
N ALA A 17 56.42 -9.91 -2.76
CA ALA A 17 55.76 -8.65 -3.10
C ALA A 17 54.84 -8.75 -4.35
N VAL A 18 55.12 -9.67 -5.28
CA VAL A 18 54.30 -9.87 -6.47
C VAL A 18 53.11 -10.81 -6.20
N ALA A 19 53.23 -11.74 -5.25
CA ALA A 19 52.11 -12.61 -4.85
C ALA A 19 51.09 -11.91 -3.93
N GLY A 20 51.50 -10.88 -3.17
CA GLY A 20 50.65 -10.21 -2.19
C GLY A 20 49.74 -9.10 -2.73
N THR A 21 49.99 -8.60 -3.94
CA THR A 21 49.26 -7.43 -4.51
C THR A 21 48.01 -7.82 -5.30
N GLY A 22 47.84 -9.09 -5.68
CA GLY A 22 46.65 -9.58 -6.38
C GLY A 22 45.44 -9.88 -5.50
N LEU A 23 45.60 -9.97 -4.17
CA LEU A 23 44.56 -10.41 -3.24
C LEU A 23 43.81 -9.27 -2.52
N PHE A 24 44.29 -8.03 -2.60
CA PHE A 24 43.71 -6.89 -1.87
C PHE A 24 43.13 -5.79 -2.77
N GLY A 25 42.94 -6.09 -4.05
CA GLY A 25 42.55 -5.11 -5.07
C GLY A 25 41.32 -5.49 -5.89
N ALA A 26 40.40 -6.29 -5.36
CA ALA A 26 39.07 -6.32 -5.97
C ALA A 26 38.48 -4.91 -5.83
N SER A 27 38.39 -4.17 -6.94
CA SER A 27 37.76 -2.85 -6.91
C SER A 27 36.35 -2.98 -6.32
N ALA A 28 35.85 -1.96 -5.63
CA ALA A 28 34.47 -1.94 -5.14
C ALA A 28 33.46 -2.28 -6.27
N GLN A 29 33.83 -2.00 -7.52
CA GLN A 29 33.08 -2.34 -8.73
C GLN A 29 33.16 -3.83 -9.13
N ALA A 30 34.27 -4.51 -8.87
CA ALA A 30 34.39 -5.97 -9.03
C ALA A 30 33.66 -6.73 -7.90
N GLN A 31 33.72 -6.24 -6.66
CA GLN A 31 32.94 -6.77 -5.54
C GLN A 31 31.43 -6.57 -5.77
N ARG A 32 31.00 -5.40 -6.27
CA ARG A 32 29.60 -5.16 -6.67
C ARG A 32 29.11 -6.05 -7.83
N ARG A 33 30.00 -6.58 -8.68
CA ARG A 33 29.66 -7.54 -9.74
C ARG A 33 29.55 -8.99 -9.24
N ALA A 34 30.16 -9.31 -8.11
CA ALA A 34 30.06 -10.63 -7.48
C ALA A 34 28.93 -10.71 -6.42
N ALA A 35 28.43 -9.56 -5.97
CA ALA A 35 27.30 -9.47 -5.07
C ALA A 35 25.99 -9.91 -5.74
N ALA A 36 25.17 -10.67 -5.01
CA ALA A 36 23.81 -10.98 -5.44
C ALA A 36 23.01 -9.69 -5.68
N HIS A 37 22.09 -9.72 -6.63
CA HIS A 37 21.30 -8.56 -7.06
C HIS A 37 19.82 -8.76 -6.77
N VAL A 38 19.27 -7.93 -5.90
CA VAL A 38 17.84 -7.84 -5.62
C VAL A 38 17.24 -6.70 -6.42
N VAL A 39 16.25 -7.00 -7.26
CA VAL A 39 15.47 -6.00 -7.99
C VAL A 39 14.08 -5.87 -7.38
N ILE A 40 13.58 -4.65 -7.23
CA ILE A 40 12.31 -4.34 -6.60
C ILE A 40 11.48 -3.52 -7.57
N LEU A 41 10.24 -3.94 -7.85
CA LEU A 41 9.33 -3.31 -8.80
C LEU A 41 8.19 -2.61 -8.05
N GLY A 42 8.14 -1.29 -8.14
CA GLY A 42 7.14 -0.42 -7.50
C GLY A 42 7.65 0.23 -6.21
N GLY A 43 7.79 1.55 -6.20
CA GLY A 43 8.30 2.39 -5.10
C GLY A 43 7.28 2.79 -4.05
N GLY A 44 6.08 2.20 -4.04
CA GLY A 44 5.11 2.43 -2.96
C GLY A 44 5.57 1.88 -1.61
N ILE A 45 4.64 1.85 -0.63
CA ILE A 45 4.92 1.43 0.75
C ILE A 45 5.66 0.08 0.83
N GLY A 46 5.19 -0.93 0.07
CA GLY A 46 5.80 -2.26 0.05
C GLY A 46 7.23 -2.24 -0.48
N GLY A 47 7.45 -1.73 -1.69
CA GLY A 47 8.76 -1.74 -2.32
C GLY A 47 9.79 -0.82 -1.67
N SER A 48 9.39 0.37 -1.22
CA SER A 48 10.30 1.27 -0.48
C SER A 48 10.74 0.65 0.86
N THR A 49 9.81 0.01 1.58
CA THR A 49 10.16 -0.76 2.78
C THR A 49 11.10 -1.92 2.44
N ALA A 50 10.80 -2.67 1.36
CA ALA A 50 11.62 -3.82 0.95
C ALA A 50 13.04 -3.38 0.58
N ALA A 51 13.19 -2.26 -0.12
CA ALA A 51 14.50 -1.73 -0.51
C ALA A 51 15.34 -1.36 0.72
N LYS A 52 14.76 -0.56 1.62
CA LYS A 52 15.39 -0.16 2.88
C LYS A 52 15.79 -1.36 3.75
N TYR A 53 14.86 -2.27 4.00
CA TYR A 53 15.12 -3.40 4.90
C TYR A 53 16.02 -4.45 4.28
N THR A 54 15.99 -4.63 2.96
CA THR A 54 16.97 -5.48 2.26
C THR A 54 18.37 -4.93 2.47
N ARG A 55 18.60 -3.61 2.34
CA ARG A 55 19.91 -3.00 2.65
C ARG A 55 20.32 -3.21 4.10
N ILE A 56 19.42 -2.94 5.05
CA ILE A 56 19.71 -3.06 6.50
C ILE A 56 20.13 -4.49 6.85
N MET A 57 19.46 -5.49 6.28
CA MET A 57 19.70 -6.89 6.60
C MET A 57 20.79 -7.54 5.75
N ASN A 58 21.06 -7.02 4.55
CA ASN A 58 21.98 -7.56 3.55
C ASN A 58 22.90 -6.44 3.03
N PRO A 59 23.90 -6.00 3.81
CA PRO A 59 24.71 -4.83 3.48
C PRO A 59 25.52 -4.99 2.18
N ASP A 60 25.82 -6.22 1.78
CA ASP A 60 26.68 -6.52 0.61
C ASP A 60 25.90 -6.74 -0.69
N VAL A 61 24.56 -6.82 -0.63
CA VAL A 61 23.71 -7.07 -1.82
C VAL A 61 23.59 -5.81 -2.68
N ARG A 62 23.58 -5.99 -4.00
CA ARG A 62 23.20 -4.93 -4.93
C ARG A 62 21.67 -4.81 -4.95
N ILE A 63 21.15 -3.60 -4.84
CA ILE A 63 19.69 -3.35 -4.82
C ILE A 63 19.34 -2.34 -5.89
N THR A 64 18.35 -2.68 -6.73
CA THR A 64 17.74 -1.75 -7.69
C THR A 64 16.24 -1.65 -7.44
N LEU A 65 15.72 -0.44 -7.29
CA LEU A 65 14.29 -0.14 -7.24
C LEU A 65 13.87 0.49 -8.57
N ILE A 66 12.88 -0.10 -9.24
CA ILE A 66 12.31 0.42 -10.48
C ILE A 66 10.89 0.92 -10.20
N GLU A 67 10.63 2.20 -10.44
CA GLU A 67 9.35 2.85 -10.22
C GLU A 67 9.05 3.82 -11.37
N GLN A 68 7.81 3.87 -11.84
CA GLN A 68 7.44 4.73 -12.98
C GLN A 68 7.28 6.21 -12.60
N ASN A 69 6.99 6.54 -11.34
CA ASN A 69 6.80 7.90 -10.86
C ASN A 69 8.02 8.41 -10.08
N ALA A 70 8.44 9.65 -10.31
CA ALA A 70 9.58 10.25 -9.60
C ALA A 70 9.35 10.44 -8.08
N ALA A 71 8.09 10.41 -7.64
CA ALA A 71 7.70 10.50 -6.24
C ALA A 71 6.46 9.64 -5.97
N TYR A 72 6.29 9.22 -4.72
CA TYR A 72 5.12 8.48 -4.25
C TYR A 72 4.17 9.40 -3.48
N ILE A 73 2.87 9.34 -3.80
CA ILE A 73 1.83 10.04 -3.05
C ILE A 73 1.07 9.03 -2.19
N THR A 74 1.10 9.18 -0.87
CA THR A 74 0.42 8.25 0.03
C THR A 74 -1.10 8.40 -0.08
N CYS A 75 -1.79 7.28 -0.24
CA CYS A 75 -3.25 7.24 -0.12
C CYS A 75 -3.74 7.33 1.34
N PRO A 76 -3.06 6.75 2.34
CA PRO A 76 -3.31 7.08 3.74
C PRO A 76 -3.29 8.59 3.97
N ARG A 77 -4.28 9.10 4.73
CA ARG A 77 -4.54 10.54 4.97
C ARG A 77 -4.94 11.39 3.76
N SER A 78 -5.08 10.83 2.57
CA SER A 78 -5.63 11.57 1.43
C SER A 78 -7.08 12.05 1.66
N ASN A 79 -7.83 11.42 2.56
CA ASN A 79 -9.14 11.91 3.02
C ASN A 79 -9.05 13.29 3.70
N GLU A 80 -7.95 13.55 4.41
CA GLU A 80 -7.69 14.86 5.03
C GLU A 80 -7.22 15.91 4.01
N VAL A 81 -6.71 15.50 2.84
CA VAL A 81 -6.49 16.43 1.71
C VAL A 81 -7.82 16.87 1.12
N ILE A 82 -8.76 15.93 0.93
CA ILE A 82 -10.10 16.21 0.41
C ILE A 82 -10.80 17.26 1.29
N THR A 83 -10.65 17.17 2.61
CA THR A 83 -11.26 18.12 3.56
C THR A 83 -10.36 19.30 3.95
N GLY A 84 -9.16 19.40 3.39
CA GLY A 84 -8.31 20.59 3.50
C GLY A 84 -7.44 20.69 4.76
N HIS A 85 -7.25 19.61 5.52
CA HIS A 85 -6.28 19.56 6.63
C HIS A 85 -4.86 19.25 6.17
N PHE A 86 -4.71 18.63 4.99
CA PHE A 86 -3.43 18.29 4.36
C PHE A 86 -3.39 18.81 2.93
N THR A 87 -2.19 18.99 2.40
CA THR A 87 -1.92 19.18 0.97
C THR A 87 -1.44 17.88 0.34
N LEU A 88 -1.42 17.78 -0.99
CA LEU A 88 -0.77 16.65 -1.65
C LEU A 88 0.73 16.60 -1.37
N ASP A 89 1.38 17.76 -1.22
CA ASP A 89 2.82 17.84 -0.95
C ASP A 89 3.16 17.20 0.39
N ASP A 90 2.32 17.38 1.42
CA ASP A 90 2.47 16.71 2.72
C ASP A 90 2.41 15.17 2.64
N LEU A 91 1.83 14.65 1.56
CA LEU A 91 1.68 13.22 1.29
C LEU A 91 2.64 12.72 0.20
N THR A 92 3.52 13.58 -0.33
CA THR A 92 4.43 13.27 -1.42
C THR A 92 5.84 12.99 -0.89
N PHE A 93 6.40 11.85 -1.29
CA PHE A 93 7.72 11.38 -0.86
C PHE A 93 8.58 11.07 -2.08
N ASP A 94 9.75 11.68 -2.15
CA ASP A 94 10.76 11.31 -3.15
C ASP A 94 11.53 10.04 -2.72
N TYR A 95 12.46 9.61 -3.58
CA TYR A 95 13.31 8.44 -3.34
C TYR A 95 14.74 8.81 -2.93
N GLU A 96 15.04 10.08 -2.62
CA GLU A 96 16.40 10.52 -2.34
C GLU A 96 16.96 9.88 -1.08
N THR A 97 16.13 9.66 -0.05
CA THR A 97 16.59 8.95 1.15
C THR A 97 16.88 7.47 0.86
N ILE A 98 16.03 6.81 0.06
CA ILE A 98 16.26 5.43 -0.38
C ILE A 98 17.57 5.32 -1.17
N LYS A 99 17.82 6.25 -2.09
CA LYS A 99 19.02 6.30 -2.91
C LYS A 99 20.29 6.58 -2.10
N SER A 100 20.32 7.70 -1.37
CA SER A 100 21.54 8.22 -0.74
C SER A 100 21.90 7.52 0.57
N ARG A 101 20.90 7.23 1.43
CA ARG A 101 21.15 6.67 2.76
C ARG A 101 21.20 5.15 2.77
N PHE A 102 20.44 4.51 1.88
CA PHE A 102 20.37 3.05 1.80
C PHE A 102 21.10 2.47 0.58
N ASP A 103 21.87 3.28 -0.17
CA ASP A 103 22.66 2.85 -1.35
C ASP A 103 21.83 1.98 -2.32
N VAL A 104 20.64 2.45 -2.67
CA VAL A 104 19.74 1.77 -3.62
C VAL A 104 19.81 2.48 -4.96
N ASP A 105 20.01 1.72 -6.02
CA ASP A 105 19.94 2.23 -7.39
C ASP A 105 18.46 2.42 -7.77
N VAL A 106 18.02 3.67 -7.94
CA VAL A 106 16.61 3.98 -8.23
C VAL A 106 16.48 4.36 -9.70
N ILE A 107 15.75 3.54 -10.45
CA ILE A 107 15.45 3.75 -11.87
C ILE A 107 14.01 4.28 -11.96
N ILE A 108 13.87 5.51 -12.44
CA ILE A 108 12.55 6.09 -12.72
C ILE A 108 12.14 5.71 -14.14
N ASP A 109 11.49 4.56 -14.29
CA ASP A 109 11.01 4.03 -15.56
C ASP A 109 9.87 3.02 -15.35
N ARG A 110 9.09 2.78 -16.40
CA ARG A 110 8.01 1.80 -16.40
C ARG A 110 8.56 0.42 -16.77
N VAL A 111 8.28 -0.58 -15.94
CA VAL A 111 8.55 -1.98 -16.29
C VAL A 111 7.57 -2.42 -17.39
N VAL A 112 8.10 -3.05 -18.44
CA VAL A 112 7.31 -3.56 -19.58
C VAL A 112 7.42 -5.08 -19.75
N GLY A 113 8.30 -5.74 -19.00
CA GLY A 113 8.35 -7.19 -18.97
C GLY A 113 9.38 -7.73 -17.98
N VAL A 114 9.17 -8.99 -17.61
CA VAL A 114 10.10 -9.79 -16.82
C VAL A 114 10.30 -11.10 -17.58
N ASP A 115 11.55 -11.52 -17.70
CA ASP A 115 11.96 -12.82 -18.22
C ASP A 115 12.46 -13.66 -17.04
N PRO A 116 11.63 -14.56 -16.49
CA PRO A 116 12.00 -15.34 -15.31
C PRO A 116 13.11 -16.35 -15.60
N ASP A 117 13.17 -16.89 -16.84
CA ASP A 117 14.19 -17.86 -17.24
C ASP A 117 15.57 -17.22 -17.31
N ARG A 118 15.65 -15.99 -17.84
CA ARG A 118 16.89 -15.20 -17.89
C ARG A 118 17.13 -14.36 -16.65
N ARG A 119 16.17 -14.33 -15.73
CA ARG A 119 16.13 -13.45 -14.56
C ARG A 119 16.44 -11.99 -14.91
N GLU A 120 15.68 -11.44 -15.85
CA GLU A 120 15.88 -10.09 -16.37
C GLU A 120 14.58 -9.27 -16.35
N VAL A 121 14.67 -8.03 -15.89
CA VAL A 121 13.60 -7.02 -16.00
C VAL A 121 13.88 -6.10 -17.17
N ARG A 122 12.85 -5.80 -17.97
CA ARG A 122 12.90 -4.84 -19.08
C ARG A 122 12.09 -3.60 -18.76
N THR A 123 12.67 -2.43 -19.01
CA THR A 123 11.98 -1.15 -18.83
C THR A 123 11.57 -0.54 -20.18
N GLN A 124 10.65 0.43 -20.15
CA GLN A 124 10.15 1.11 -21.34
C GLN A 124 11.25 1.93 -22.03
N GLY A 125 12.18 2.51 -21.27
CA GLY A 125 13.38 3.19 -21.77
C GLY A 125 14.42 2.26 -22.41
N GLY A 126 14.21 0.94 -22.36
CA GLY A 126 15.08 -0.05 -22.99
C GLY A 126 16.18 -0.62 -22.10
N GLU A 127 16.19 -0.28 -20.81
CA GLU A 127 17.11 -0.88 -19.85
C GLU A 127 16.77 -2.34 -19.59
N ARG A 128 17.83 -3.12 -19.32
CA ARG A 128 17.77 -4.53 -18.96
C ARG A 128 18.49 -4.72 -17.64
N VAL A 129 17.77 -5.17 -16.63
CA VAL A 129 18.28 -5.31 -15.26
C VAL A 129 18.17 -6.78 -14.85
N SER A 130 19.32 -7.46 -14.77
CA SER A 130 19.39 -8.83 -14.24
C SER A 130 19.08 -8.86 -12.75
N TYR A 131 18.59 -9.99 -12.23
CA TYR A 131 18.37 -10.19 -10.81
C TYR A 131 18.70 -11.62 -10.37
N ASP A 132 19.03 -11.79 -9.09
CA ASP A 132 19.03 -13.08 -8.40
C ASP A 132 17.72 -13.29 -7.64
N ARG A 133 17.12 -12.19 -7.15
CA ARG A 133 15.79 -12.18 -6.52
C ARG A 133 15.00 -10.96 -6.99
N LEU A 134 13.71 -11.16 -7.24
CA LEU A 134 12.79 -10.10 -7.65
C LEU A 134 11.69 -9.91 -6.60
N VAL A 135 11.42 -8.67 -6.21
CA VAL A 135 10.28 -8.30 -5.36
C VAL A 135 9.31 -7.45 -6.16
N VAL A 136 8.04 -7.84 -6.20
CA VAL A 136 6.99 -7.20 -7.01
C VAL A 136 5.92 -6.62 -6.07
N SER A 137 5.78 -5.29 -6.09
CA SER A 137 4.85 -4.54 -5.22
C SER A 137 4.02 -3.49 -6.01
N PRO A 138 3.24 -3.89 -7.04
CA PRO A 138 2.61 -2.94 -7.97
C PRO A 138 1.28 -2.35 -7.45
N GLY A 139 0.87 -2.69 -6.22
CA GLY A 139 -0.35 -2.18 -5.60
C GLY A 139 -1.62 -2.81 -6.18
N ILE A 140 -2.59 -1.98 -6.57
CA ILE A 140 -3.89 -2.41 -7.11
C ILE A 140 -4.10 -1.87 -8.51
N ASP A 141 -4.99 -2.51 -9.24
CA ASP A 141 -5.71 -1.94 -10.37
C ASP A 141 -7.21 -2.09 -10.18
N PHE A 142 -7.99 -1.46 -11.06
CA PHE A 142 -9.44 -1.38 -10.94
C PHE A 142 -10.16 -2.21 -11.99
N ARG A 143 -11.31 -2.75 -11.59
CA ARG A 143 -12.24 -3.47 -12.46
C ARG A 143 -13.38 -2.54 -12.83
N TYR A 144 -13.11 -1.57 -13.69
CA TYR A 144 -14.12 -0.62 -14.15
C TYR A 144 -15.29 -1.33 -14.84
N GLU A 145 -14.97 -2.41 -15.55
CA GLU A 145 -15.91 -3.28 -16.26
C GLU A 145 -17.00 -3.91 -15.39
N GLU A 146 -16.86 -3.92 -14.05
CA GLU A 146 -17.86 -4.49 -13.14
C GLU A 146 -19.00 -3.53 -12.79
N ILE A 147 -18.92 -2.26 -13.20
CA ILE A 147 -20.00 -1.28 -13.02
C ILE A 147 -20.34 -0.70 -14.38
N GLU A 148 -21.56 -0.94 -14.84
CA GLU A 148 -22.01 -0.46 -16.15
C GLU A 148 -21.95 1.08 -16.21
N GLY A 149 -21.43 1.63 -17.31
CA GLY A 149 -21.26 3.08 -17.48
C GLY A 149 -20.05 3.68 -16.75
N TYR A 150 -19.30 2.90 -15.95
CA TYR A 150 -18.10 3.38 -15.29
C TYR A 150 -16.83 2.97 -16.04
N THR A 151 -15.99 3.95 -16.37
CA THR A 151 -14.72 3.74 -17.09
C THR A 151 -13.57 4.48 -16.39
N ALA A 152 -12.34 4.21 -16.79
CA ALA A 152 -11.17 4.98 -16.33
C ALA A 152 -11.34 6.49 -16.62
N GLU A 153 -11.85 6.86 -17.80
CA GLU A 153 -12.12 8.25 -18.15
C GLU A 153 -13.18 8.89 -17.24
N VAL A 154 -14.26 8.17 -16.94
CA VAL A 154 -15.30 8.65 -16.01
C VAL A 154 -14.71 8.87 -14.61
N ALA A 155 -13.86 7.96 -14.14
CA ALA A 155 -13.15 8.10 -12.87
C ALA A 155 -12.17 9.29 -12.87
N GLU A 156 -11.55 9.61 -13.99
CA GLU A 156 -10.58 10.71 -14.08
C GLU A 156 -11.24 12.09 -14.24
N THR A 157 -12.51 12.15 -14.64
CA THR A 157 -13.15 13.41 -15.09
C THR A 157 -14.47 13.76 -14.42
N ARG A 158 -15.24 12.78 -13.93
CA ARG A 158 -16.63 13.00 -13.45
C ARG A 158 -16.90 12.40 -12.09
N MET A 159 -16.67 11.09 -11.92
CA MET A 159 -17.00 10.36 -10.70
C MET A 159 -15.74 9.72 -10.11
N PRO A 160 -14.83 10.51 -9.50
CA PRO A 160 -13.53 10.00 -9.09
C PRO A 160 -13.63 8.90 -8.05
N HIS A 161 -12.75 7.90 -8.13
CA HIS A 161 -12.58 6.92 -7.05
C HIS A 161 -11.68 7.46 -5.92
N ALA A 162 -10.66 8.24 -6.28
CA ALA A 162 -9.61 8.73 -5.38
C ALA A 162 -9.03 7.61 -4.46
N TRP A 163 -8.90 6.37 -4.97
CA TRP A 163 -8.29 5.22 -4.27
C TRP A 163 -6.81 4.98 -4.63
N LYS A 164 -6.31 5.78 -5.58
CA LYS A 164 -4.89 6.13 -5.77
C LYS A 164 -4.82 7.64 -5.57
N ALA A 165 -3.99 8.10 -4.63
CA ALA A 165 -3.90 9.52 -4.33
C ALA A 165 -3.20 10.30 -5.45
N GLY A 166 -3.46 11.61 -5.53
CA GLY A 166 -2.92 12.50 -6.55
C GLY A 166 -4.03 13.27 -7.27
N PRO A 167 -4.04 13.32 -8.62
CA PRO A 167 -5.02 14.12 -9.38
C PRO A 167 -6.48 13.87 -9.01
N GLN A 168 -6.86 12.61 -8.77
CA GLN A 168 -8.23 12.28 -8.38
C GLN A 168 -8.59 12.73 -6.95
N THR A 169 -7.63 12.79 -6.04
CA THR A 169 -7.85 13.37 -4.70
C THR A 169 -8.22 14.85 -4.82
N LEU A 170 -7.50 15.59 -5.68
CA LEU A 170 -7.80 17.00 -5.95
C LEU A 170 -9.10 17.20 -6.73
N LEU A 171 -9.43 16.30 -7.67
CA LEU A 171 -10.70 16.34 -8.36
C LEU A 171 -11.87 16.20 -7.37
N LEU A 172 -11.80 15.20 -6.49
CA LEU A 172 -12.82 14.97 -5.47
C LEU A 172 -12.92 16.15 -4.49
N LYS A 173 -11.79 16.74 -4.08
CA LYS A 173 -11.75 17.98 -3.29
C LYS A 173 -12.49 19.13 -3.98
N ARG A 174 -12.16 19.43 -5.24
CA ARG A 174 -12.78 20.52 -5.99
C ARG A 174 -14.28 20.32 -6.17
N GLN A 175 -14.71 19.09 -6.42
CA GLN A 175 -16.13 18.76 -6.52
C GLN A 175 -16.86 18.96 -5.18
N LEU A 176 -16.22 18.59 -4.07
CA LEU A 176 -16.79 18.80 -2.72
C LEU A 176 -16.93 20.30 -2.41
N GLU A 177 -15.91 21.09 -2.74
CA GLU A 177 -15.93 22.55 -2.57
C GLU A 177 -16.99 23.24 -3.45
N ALA A 178 -17.29 22.66 -4.62
CA ALA A 178 -18.31 23.15 -5.55
C ALA A 178 -19.73 22.62 -5.27
N LEU A 179 -19.93 21.82 -4.21
CA LEU A 179 -21.21 21.19 -3.91
C LEU A 179 -22.30 22.27 -3.66
N PRO A 180 -23.47 22.20 -4.33
CA PRO A 180 -24.55 23.13 -4.09
C PRO A 180 -25.06 23.04 -2.64
N GLN A 181 -25.60 24.13 -2.11
CA GLN A 181 -26.12 24.16 -0.75
C GLN A 181 -27.27 23.16 -0.57
N GLY A 182 -27.11 22.21 0.37
CA GLY A 182 -28.05 21.10 0.55
C GLY A 182 -27.82 19.89 -0.37
N GLY A 183 -26.74 19.88 -1.14
CA GLY A 183 -26.41 18.80 -2.07
C GLY A 183 -26.11 17.47 -1.38
N THR A 184 -26.13 16.39 -2.16
CA THR A 184 -25.83 15.04 -1.70
C THR A 184 -24.48 14.58 -2.25
N VAL A 185 -23.64 14.06 -1.34
CA VAL A 185 -22.40 13.34 -1.68
C VAL A 185 -22.69 11.85 -1.60
N LEU A 186 -22.54 11.11 -2.70
CA LEU A 186 -22.69 9.67 -2.75
C LEU A 186 -21.31 8.99 -2.75
N ILE A 187 -21.07 8.05 -1.84
CA ILE A 187 -19.86 7.23 -1.78
C ILE A 187 -20.25 5.76 -1.93
N ALA A 188 -19.70 5.08 -2.94
CA ALA A 188 -19.99 3.68 -3.20
C ALA A 188 -18.73 2.81 -3.03
N PRO A 189 -18.53 2.17 -1.86
CA PRO A 189 -17.49 1.18 -1.67
C PRO A 189 -17.77 -0.14 -2.42
N PRO A 190 -16.75 -0.93 -2.79
CA PRO A 190 -16.95 -2.20 -3.47
C PRO A 190 -17.12 -3.36 -2.47
N GLN A 191 -17.32 -4.56 -3.02
CA GLN A 191 -17.22 -5.81 -2.29
C GLN A 191 -15.77 -6.11 -1.88
N ASN A 192 -15.59 -6.88 -0.79
CA ASN A 192 -14.27 -7.41 -0.43
C ASN A 192 -13.75 -8.42 -1.48
N PRO A 193 -12.42 -8.53 -1.68
CA PRO A 193 -11.36 -7.74 -1.04
C PRO A 193 -11.07 -6.41 -1.78
N PHE A 194 -10.72 -5.37 -1.02
CA PHE A 194 -10.25 -4.09 -1.56
C PHE A 194 -9.23 -3.43 -0.61
N ARG A 195 -8.45 -2.47 -1.13
CA ARG A 195 -7.46 -1.70 -0.37
C ARG A 195 -8.14 -0.90 0.74
N CYS A 196 -7.58 -0.97 1.95
CA CYS A 196 -7.98 -0.23 3.14
C CYS A 196 -9.50 -0.33 3.43
N PRO A 197 -9.98 -1.47 3.95
CA PRO A 197 -11.40 -1.68 4.21
C PRO A 197 -12.14 -0.57 4.98
N PRO A 198 -11.56 0.11 6.00
CA PRO A 198 -12.26 1.18 6.71
C PRO A 198 -12.23 2.55 5.99
N GLY A 199 -11.44 2.70 4.94
CA GLY A 199 -11.20 3.98 4.25
C GLY A 199 -12.46 4.70 3.72
N PRO A 200 -13.48 4.00 3.16
CA PRO A 200 -14.67 4.67 2.64
C PRO A 200 -15.50 5.33 3.74
N TYR A 201 -15.51 4.73 4.94
CA TYR A 201 -16.28 5.19 6.08
C TYR A 201 -15.56 6.34 6.81
N GLU A 202 -14.22 6.31 6.86
CA GLU A 202 -13.43 7.48 7.24
C GLU A 202 -13.68 8.66 6.28
N ARG A 203 -13.67 8.40 4.96
CA ARG A 203 -13.96 9.44 3.96
C ARG A 203 -15.34 10.06 4.18
N SER A 204 -16.35 9.22 4.36
CA SER A 204 -17.73 9.66 4.62
C SER A 204 -17.82 10.53 5.88
N SER A 205 -17.13 10.10 6.94
CA SER A 205 -16.98 10.83 8.19
C SER A 205 -16.36 12.21 8.02
N LEU A 206 -15.16 12.28 7.46
CA LEU A 206 -14.43 13.54 7.32
C LEU A 206 -15.15 14.50 6.36
N ILE A 207 -15.72 13.99 5.27
CA ILE A 207 -16.58 14.81 4.40
C ILE A 207 -17.77 15.37 5.18
N THR A 208 -18.43 14.57 6.01
CA THR A 208 -19.57 15.05 6.82
C THR A 208 -19.16 16.13 7.83
N GLU A 209 -18.01 15.97 8.48
CA GLU A 209 -17.42 17.00 9.35
C GLU A 209 -17.18 18.30 8.58
N TRP A 210 -16.55 18.22 7.41
CA TRP A 210 -16.29 19.37 6.57
C TRP A 210 -17.58 20.06 6.13
N LEU A 211 -18.58 19.28 5.70
CA LEU A 211 -19.90 19.80 5.32
C LEU A 211 -20.62 20.45 6.49
N ALA A 212 -20.38 20.06 7.76
CA ALA A 212 -20.98 20.73 8.91
C ALA A 212 -20.63 22.20 8.99
N GLN A 213 -19.42 22.54 8.55
CA GLN A 213 -18.87 23.89 8.62
C GLN A 213 -19.16 24.70 7.35
N HIS A 214 -19.26 24.06 6.19
CA HIS A 214 -19.30 24.73 4.88
C HIS A 214 -20.64 24.60 4.14
N ASN A 215 -21.39 23.53 4.40
CA ASN A 215 -22.66 23.24 3.73
C ASN A 215 -23.58 22.44 4.69
N PRO A 216 -24.12 23.08 5.74
CA PRO A 216 -24.74 22.39 6.87
C PRO A 216 -26.03 21.64 6.51
N ARG A 217 -26.61 21.93 5.34
CA ARG A 217 -27.79 21.22 4.81
C ARG A 217 -27.43 20.00 3.95
N ALA A 218 -26.18 19.87 3.51
CA ALA A 218 -25.73 18.74 2.72
C ALA A 218 -25.61 17.47 3.57
N LYS A 219 -25.74 16.33 2.89
CA LYS A 219 -25.67 14.98 3.46
C LYS A 219 -24.78 14.06 2.64
N VAL A 220 -24.34 12.98 3.27
CA VAL A 220 -23.60 11.88 2.64
C VAL A 220 -24.48 10.64 2.58
N LEU A 221 -24.54 10.01 1.42
CA LEU A 221 -25.18 8.72 1.17
C LEU A 221 -24.09 7.69 0.85
N ILE A 222 -24.14 6.55 1.53
CA ILE A 222 -23.25 5.42 1.28
C ILE A 222 -24.07 4.27 0.72
N LEU A 223 -23.74 3.84 -0.50
CA LEU A 223 -24.34 2.68 -1.17
C LEU A 223 -23.36 1.51 -1.09
N ASP A 224 -23.64 0.56 -0.20
CA ASP A 224 -22.71 -0.49 0.15
C ASP A 224 -23.23 -1.88 -0.24
N PRO A 225 -22.44 -2.72 -0.95
CA PRO A 225 -22.82 -4.12 -1.20
C PRO A 225 -22.72 -5.02 0.04
N LYS A 226 -22.22 -4.53 1.17
CA LYS A 226 -21.94 -5.30 2.38
C LYS A 226 -22.97 -5.01 3.48
N ASP A 227 -23.24 -6.02 4.31
CA ASP A 227 -24.09 -5.88 5.52
C ASP A 227 -23.33 -5.54 6.80
N ARG A 228 -22.00 -5.61 6.74
CA ARG A 228 -21.09 -5.14 7.77
C ARG A 228 -19.80 -4.64 7.14
N PHE A 229 -19.13 -3.74 7.84
CA PHE A 229 -17.84 -3.23 7.42
C PHE A 229 -16.84 -3.17 8.57
N THR A 230 -15.56 -3.04 8.23
CA THR A 230 -14.48 -2.99 9.21
C THR A 230 -14.67 -1.80 10.16
N LYS A 231 -14.79 -2.08 11.45
CA LYS A 231 -15.07 -1.12 12.53
C LYS A 231 -16.48 -0.51 12.48
N ASP A 232 -17.46 -1.22 11.94
CA ASP A 232 -18.85 -0.71 11.82
C ASP A 232 -19.46 -0.23 13.14
N VAL A 233 -19.28 -0.98 14.24
CA VAL A 233 -19.80 -0.61 15.57
C VAL A 233 -19.27 0.75 16.04
N PRO A 234 -17.94 0.99 16.16
CA PRO A 234 -17.44 2.28 16.61
C PRO A 234 -17.63 3.42 15.59
N PHE A 235 -17.66 3.13 14.28
CA PHE A 235 -18.02 4.15 13.27
C PHE A 235 -19.46 4.61 13.44
N LYS A 236 -20.42 3.69 13.46
CA LYS A 236 -21.84 4.01 13.66
C LYS A 236 -22.05 4.76 14.97
N LYS A 237 -21.35 4.38 16.04
CA LYS A 237 -21.41 5.12 17.30
C LYS A 237 -20.88 6.55 17.19
N GLY A 238 -19.79 6.76 16.48
CA GLY A 238 -19.29 8.11 16.23
C GLY A 238 -20.24 8.90 15.33
N TRP A 239 -20.86 8.28 14.32
CA TRP A 239 -21.88 8.93 13.49
C TRP A 239 -23.14 9.30 14.27
N GLU A 240 -23.58 8.48 15.24
CA GLU A 240 -24.69 8.82 16.15
C GLU A 240 -24.35 10.10 16.93
N ARG A 241 -23.14 10.15 17.49
CA ARG A 241 -22.67 11.24 18.37
C ARG A 241 -22.41 12.54 17.61
N LEU A 242 -21.80 12.46 16.43
CA LEU A 242 -21.32 13.63 15.69
C LEU A 242 -22.29 14.09 14.61
N TYR A 243 -23.07 13.16 14.02
CA TYR A 243 -23.81 13.39 12.78
C TYR A 243 -25.27 12.95 12.83
N GLY A 244 -25.79 12.66 14.03
CA GLY A 244 -27.20 12.33 14.24
C GLY A 244 -27.65 11.01 13.58
N TYR A 245 -26.73 10.08 13.33
CA TYR A 245 -27.03 8.79 12.70
C TYR A 245 -28.17 8.05 13.42
N GLY A 246 -29.09 7.49 12.64
CA GLY A 246 -30.28 6.80 13.16
C GLY A 246 -31.44 7.72 13.61
N THR A 247 -31.35 9.03 13.36
CA THR A 247 -32.40 10.01 13.65
C THR A 247 -32.88 10.74 12.38
N GLU A 248 -33.96 11.52 12.48
CA GLU A 248 -34.43 12.37 11.38
C GLU A 248 -33.45 13.48 10.96
N HIS A 249 -32.45 13.77 11.80
CA HIS A 249 -31.40 14.76 11.54
C HIS A 249 -30.09 14.13 11.02
N SER A 250 -30.13 12.86 10.61
CA SER A 250 -28.95 12.15 10.16
C SER A 250 -28.31 12.81 8.93
N ARG A 251 -26.99 13.02 9.01
CA ARG A 251 -26.19 13.57 7.90
C ARG A 251 -25.44 12.50 7.11
N ILE A 252 -25.45 11.27 7.59
CA ILE A 252 -24.87 10.10 6.91
C ILE A 252 -25.97 9.05 6.82
N GLU A 253 -26.31 8.66 5.60
CA GLU A 253 -27.19 7.54 5.33
C GLU A 253 -26.34 6.37 4.81
N TRP A 254 -26.50 5.18 5.37
CA TRP A 254 -25.81 3.97 4.92
C TRP A 254 -26.84 2.91 4.53
N ILE A 255 -26.87 2.59 3.24
CA ILE A 255 -27.72 1.54 2.67
C ILE A 255 -26.84 0.31 2.50
N SER A 256 -27.11 -0.73 3.27
CA SER A 256 -26.35 -1.97 3.26
C SER A 256 -26.73 -2.89 2.09
N GLY A 257 -25.98 -3.98 1.90
CA GLY A 257 -26.23 -4.97 0.86
C GLY A 257 -27.65 -5.54 0.92
N SER A 258 -28.11 -5.97 2.09
CA SER A 258 -29.48 -6.46 2.31
C SER A 258 -30.57 -5.41 2.11
N GLN A 259 -30.22 -4.13 2.09
CA GLN A 259 -31.10 -3.01 1.75
C GLN A 259 -30.97 -2.59 0.27
N GLY A 260 -30.22 -3.35 -0.53
CA GLY A 260 -29.98 -3.11 -1.96
C GLY A 260 -28.97 -2.00 -2.24
N GLY A 261 -27.98 -1.81 -1.37
CA GLY A 261 -26.91 -0.81 -1.52
C GLY A 261 -25.87 -1.14 -2.59
N ARG A 262 -25.91 -2.31 -3.24
CA ARG A 262 -24.97 -2.67 -4.30
C ARG A 262 -25.24 -1.84 -5.56
N VAL A 263 -24.25 -1.07 -5.99
CA VAL A 263 -24.26 -0.32 -7.26
C VAL A 263 -24.17 -1.29 -8.44
N LEU A 264 -24.99 -1.05 -9.47
CA LEU A 264 -25.08 -1.82 -10.71
C LEU A 264 -24.57 -1.01 -11.91
N SER A 265 -25.01 0.25 -12.04
CA SER A 265 -24.67 1.13 -13.17
C SER A 265 -24.54 2.59 -12.73
N VAL A 266 -23.89 3.40 -13.56
CA VAL A 266 -23.80 4.86 -13.40
C VAL A 266 -24.07 5.59 -14.72
N ASP A 267 -24.71 6.75 -14.62
CA ASP A 267 -24.85 7.71 -15.72
C ASP A 267 -24.09 9.00 -15.32
N PRO A 268 -22.86 9.19 -15.84
CA PRO A 268 -22.02 10.32 -15.46
C PRO A 268 -22.51 11.67 -15.97
N GLU A 269 -23.34 11.69 -17.03
CA GLU A 269 -23.91 12.94 -17.56
C GLU A 269 -25.07 13.43 -16.70
N ARG A 270 -25.86 12.49 -16.15
CA ARG A 270 -26.98 12.83 -15.26
C ARG A 270 -26.63 12.85 -13.77
N MET A 271 -25.42 12.41 -13.42
CA MET A 271 -24.97 12.21 -12.03
C MET A 271 -25.92 11.29 -11.25
N THR A 272 -26.28 10.17 -11.88
CA THR A 272 -27.15 9.15 -11.27
C THR A 272 -26.44 7.82 -11.14
N VAL A 273 -26.79 7.08 -10.10
CA VAL A 273 -26.25 5.76 -9.75
C VAL A 273 -27.43 4.81 -9.56
N GLU A 274 -27.46 3.72 -10.32
CA GLU A 274 -28.43 2.65 -10.13
C GLU A 274 -27.86 1.64 -9.13
N ALA A 275 -28.59 1.39 -8.04
CA ALA A 275 -28.32 0.32 -7.11
C ALA A 275 -29.49 -0.68 -7.09
N GLU A 276 -29.31 -1.83 -6.44
CA GLU A 276 -30.34 -2.87 -6.36
C GLU A 276 -31.67 -2.38 -5.79
N ASN A 277 -31.66 -1.36 -4.93
CA ASN A 277 -32.89 -0.77 -4.38
C ASN A 277 -33.47 0.39 -5.20
N GLY A 278 -32.85 0.75 -6.32
CA GLY A 278 -33.34 1.76 -7.24
C GLY A 278 -32.31 2.82 -7.63
N MET A 279 -32.83 3.87 -8.28
CA MET A 279 -32.04 4.96 -8.84
C MET A 279 -31.77 6.05 -7.80
N HIS A 280 -30.51 6.46 -7.67
CA HIS A 280 -30.06 7.53 -6.79
C HIS A 280 -29.46 8.68 -7.61
N ARG A 281 -29.83 9.92 -7.29
CA ARG A 281 -29.19 11.11 -7.84
C ARG A 281 -28.37 11.80 -6.76
N ALA A 282 -27.17 12.24 -7.11
CA ALA A 282 -26.30 13.00 -6.21
C ALA A 282 -25.57 14.12 -6.95
N ASP A 283 -25.11 15.12 -6.21
CA ASP A 283 -24.38 16.27 -6.77
C ASP A 283 -22.88 16.00 -6.85
N LEU A 284 -22.39 15.07 -6.02
CA LEU A 284 -21.05 14.50 -6.07
C LEU A 284 -21.15 12.99 -5.95
N VAL A 285 -20.45 12.26 -6.80
CA VAL A 285 -20.44 10.79 -6.80
C VAL A 285 -18.99 10.28 -6.74
N ASN A 286 -18.67 9.54 -5.68
CA ASN A 286 -17.40 8.86 -5.47
C ASN A 286 -17.60 7.34 -5.59
N ILE A 287 -17.33 6.78 -6.78
CA ILE A 287 -17.39 5.32 -7.01
C ILE A 287 -16.03 4.71 -6.77
N ILE A 288 -15.93 3.79 -5.79
CA ILE A 288 -14.72 3.00 -5.55
C ILE A 288 -14.96 1.63 -6.21
N PRO A 289 -14.42 1.37 -7.41
CA PRO A 289 -14.72 0.15 -8.13
C PRO A 289 -14.05 -1.07 -7.46
N PRO A 290 -14.54 -2.29 -7.76
CA PRO A 290 -13.86 -3.53 -7.40
C PRO A 290 -12.40 -3.53 -7.88
N GLN A 291 -11.54 -4.25 -7.17
CA GLN A 291 -10.09 -4.15 -7.33
C GLN A 291 -9.48 -5.49 -7.73
N LYS A 292 -8.28 -5.40 -8.31
CA LYS A 292 -7.41 -6.52 -8.67
C LYS A 292 -5.94 -6.15 -8.40
N ALA A 293 -5.03 -7.10 -8.57
CA ALA A 293 -3.60 -6.82 -8.53
C ALA A 293 -3.20 -5.73 -9.54
N GLY A 294 -2.13 -5.00 -9.27
CA GLY A 294 -1.64 -3.97 -10.19
C GLY A 294 -1.33 -4.54 -11.57
N LYS A 295 -1.59 -3.78 -12.64
CA LYS A 295 -1.42 -4.21 -14.04
C LYS A 295 -0.10 -4.95 -14.32
N LEU A 296 1.01 -4.50 -13.73
CA LEU A 296 2.31 -5.16 -13.87
C LEU A 296 2.25 -6.66 -13.51
N ALA A 297 1.54 -7.03 -12.44
CA ALA A 297 1.43 -8.42 -12.02
C ALA A 297 0.69 -9.30 -13.04
N PHE A 298 -0.31 -8.74 -13.73
CA PHE A 298 -0.97 -9.41 -14.86
C PHE A 298 -0.02 -9.54 -16.05
N ASP A 299 0.65 -8.45 -16.41
CA ASP A 299 1.53 -8.38 -17.59
C ASP A 299 2.69 -9.38 -17.52
N ILE A 300 3.12 -9.77 -16.31
CA ILE A 300 4.22 -10.72 -16.09
C ILE A 300 3.76 -12.09 -15.58
N GLY A 301 2.46 -12.39 -15.58
CA GLY A 301 1.95 -13.74 -15.31
C GLY A 301 1.96 -14.17 -13.83
N LEU A 302 1.90 -13.24 -12.88
CA LEU A 302 1.89 -13.55 -11.44
C LEU A 302 0.49 -13.79 -10.86
N VAL A 303 -0.56 -13.53 -11.63
CA VAL A 303 -1.94 -13.45 -11.16
C VAL A 303 -2.70 -14.74 -11.50
N ASP A 304 -3.48 -15.25 -10.54
CA ASP A 304 -4.39 -16.38 -10.77
C ASP A 304 -5.81 -15.94 -11.17
N GLN A 305 -6.75 -16.89 -11.25
CA GLN A 305 -8.13 -16.62 -11.66
C GLN A 305 -8.91 -15.68 -10.73
N THR A 306 -8.45 -15.49 -9.48
CA THR A 306 -9.06 -14.52 -8.55
C THR A 306 -8.72 -13.07 -8.92
N GLY A 307 -7.71 -12.88 -9.78
CA GLY A 307 -7.15 -11.57 -10.13
C GLY A 307 -6.16 -11.02 -9.10
N TRP A 308 -5.67 -11.86 -8.20
CA TRP A 308 -4.61 -11.56 -7.22
C TRP A 308 -3.44 -12.53 -7.37
N CYS A 309 -2.30 -12.23 -6.75
CA CYS A 309 -1.11 -13.05 -6.85
C CYS A 309 -1.05 -14.10 -5.73
N PRO A 310 -1.18 -15.39 -6.03
CA PRO A 310 -0.98 -16.43 -5.03
C PRO A 310 0.50 -16.50 -4.64
N VAL A 311 0.73 -16.62 -3.33
CA VAL A 311 2.08 -16.70 -2.76
C VAL A 311 2.17 -17.83 -1.75
N ASP A 312 3.37 -18.34 -1.53
CA ASP A 312 3.71 -19.09 -0.33
C ASP A 312 3.65 -18.13 0.88
N ARG A 313 2.86 -18.46 1.90
CA ARG A 313 2.58 -17.55 3.02
C ARG A 313 3.77 -17.33 3.95
N ALA A 314 4.71 -18.27 3.99
CA ALA A 314 5.89 -18.17 4.84
C ALA A 314 6.97 -17.26 4.23
N THR A 315 7.03 -17.20 2.90
CA THR A 315 8.13 -16.57 2.15
C THR A 315 7.69 -15.44 1.22
N PHE A 316 6.39 -15.33 0.95
CA PHE A 316 5.79 -14.46 -0.06
C PHE A 316 6.32 -14.70 -1.49
N LYS A 317 6.95 -15.87 -1.73
CA LYS A 317 7.31 -16.31 -3.08
C LYS A 317 6.06 -16.56 -3.89
N SER A 318 6.07 -16.16 -5.14
CA SER A 318 4.99 -16.49 -6.07
C SER A 318 4.88 -18.00 -6.23
N THR A 319 3.65 -18.51 -6.31
CA THR A 319 3.41 -19.90 -6.71
C THR A 319 3.29 -20.07 -8.22
N GLN A 320 3.42 -18.98 -8.98
CA GLN A 320 3.33 -18.96 -10.45
C GLN A 320 4.73 -18.93 -11.08
N LEU A 321 5.67 -18.19 -10.48
CA LEU A 321 7.01 -17.97 -11.02
C LEU A 321 8.07 -18.07 -9.92
N ASP A 322 9.13 -18.84 -10.20
CA ASP A 322 10.26 -19.04 -9.28
C ASP A 322 11.09 -17.76 -9.09
N ASP A 323 11.77 -17.66 -7.94
CA ASP A 323 12.65 -16.53 -7.56
C ASP A 323 12.00 -15.13 -7.50
N ILE A 324 10.67 -15.06 -7.59
CA ILE A 324 9.89 -13.82 -7.49
C ILE A 324 9.07 -13.82 -6.20
N HIS A 325 9.16 -12.75 -5.42
CA HIS A 325 8.28 -12.48 -4.27
C HIS A 325 7.25 -11.43 -4.64
N VAL A 326 5.99 -11.60 -4.21
CA VAL A 326 4.93 -10.61 -4.41
C VAL A 326 4.43 -10.12 -3.07
N ILE A 327 4.43 -8.80 -2.85
CA ILE A 327 4.05 -8.19 -1.55
C ILE A 327 2.99 -7.10 -1.72
N GLY A 328 2.52 -6.58 -0.57
CA GLY A 328 1.51 -5.53 -0.52
C GLY A 328 0.15 -5.96 -1.05
N ASP A 329 -0.61 -5.02 -1.61
CA ASP A 329 -2.01 -5.25 -1.98
C ASP A 329 -2.19 -6.31 -3.07
N SER A 330 -1.19 -6.57 -3.93
CA SER A 330 -1.32 -7.56 -5.01
C SER A 330 -1.31 -8.99 -4.50
N ALA A 331 -0.70 -9.26 -3.34
CA ALA A 331 -0.58 -10.60 -2.80
C ALA A 331 -1.88 -11.11 -2.16
N VAL A 332 -2.06 -12.44 -2.19
CA VAL A 332 -3.07 -13.15 -1.41
C VAL A 332 -2.51 -13.42 -0.02
N CYS A 333 -3.02 -12.69 0.98
CA CYS A 333 -2.52 -12.69 2.37
C CYS A 333 -3.55 -13.18 3.39
N ASP A 334 -4.53 -13.98 2.92
CA ASP A 334 -5.57 -14.60 3.74
C ASP A 334 -6.28 -13.60 4.68
N ALA A 335 -6.05 -13.68 6.00
CA ALA A 335 -6.71 -12.82 6.99
C ALA A 335 -6.16 -11.37 7.03
N MET A 336 -4.97 -11.11 6.48
CA MET A 336 -4.37 -9.77 6.54
C MET A 336 -5.04 -8.81 5.55
N PRO A 337 -5.39 -7.58 5.97
CA PRO A 337 -6.00 -6.61 5.09
C PRO A 337 -5.00 -6.06 4.07
N LYS A 338 -5.50 -5.64 2.90
CA LYS A 338 -4.74 -4.88 1.90
C LYS A 338 -4.51 -3.45 2.40
N SER A 339 -3.52 -3.25 3.26
CA SER A 339 -3.22 -1.98 3.94
C SER A 339 -1.75 -1.59 3.78
N GLY A 340 -1.44 -0.32 4.05
CA GLY A 340 -0.06 0.13 4.13
C GLY A 340 0.74 -0.61 5.21
N TYR A 341 0.14 -0.87 6.38
CA TYR A 341 0.81 -1.58 7.47
C TYR A 341 1.14 -3.02 7.05
N SER A 342 0.18 -3.75 6.49
CA SER A 342 0.40 -5.10 5.96
C SER A 342 1.52 -5.10 4.91
N ALA A 343 1.48 -4.17 3.95
CA ALA A 343 2.52 -4.07 2.92
C ALA A 343 3.93 -3.86 3.51
N ASN A 344 4.06 -3.01 4.53
CA ASN A 344 5.30 -2.81 5.27
C ASN A 344 5.75 -4.07 6.03
N SER A 345 4.82 -4.78 6.68
CA SER A 345 5.13 -6.04 7.39
C SER A 345 5.55 -7.16 6.42
N HIS A 346 4.88 -7.31 5.27
CA HIS A 346 5.28 -8.25 4.23
C HIS A 346 6.69 -7.97 3.72
N ALA A 347 7.00 -6.69 3.47
CA ALA A 347 8.30 -6.27 2.97
C ALA A 347 9.45 -6.61 3.94
N LYS A 348 9.24 -6.41 5.25
CA LYS A 348 10.23 -6.75 6.29
C LYS A 348 10.48 -8.25 6.36
N LEU A 349 9.44 -9.06 6.23
CA LEU A 349 9.58 -10.52 6.13
C LEU A 349 10.38 -10.90 4.89
N VAL A 350 10.01 -10.38 3.71
CA VAL A 350 10.70 -10.72 2.45
C VAL A 350 12.17 -10.33 2.47
N ALA A 351 12.53 -9.19 3.07
CA ALA A 351 13.94 -8.82 3.26
C ALA A 351 14.73 -9.86 4.07
N HIS A 352 14.08 -10.47 5.07
CA HIS A 352 14.67 -11.56 5.86
C HIS A 352 14.73 -12.87 5.07
N VAL A 353 13.68 -13.22 4.34
CA VAL A 353 13.64 -14.43 3.49
C VAL A 353 14.74 -14.38 2.44
N ILE A 354 14.91 -13.24 1.76
CA ILE A 354 16.00 -13.04 0.79
C ILE A 354 17.37 -13.22 1.46
N ARG A 355 17.56 -12.75 2.70
CA ARG A 355 18.79 -12.97 3.46
C ARG A 355 19.06 -14.46 3.69
N ALA A 356 18.05 -15.19 4.15
CA ALA A 356 18.13 -16.63 4.36
C ALA A 356 18.53 -17.36 3.08
N GLU A 357 17.92 -17.00 1.96
CA GLU A 357 18.17 -17.63 0.67
C GLU A 357 19.54 -17.33 0.05
N LEU A 358 20.05 -16.12 0.23
CA LEU A 358 21.34 -15.72 -0.35
C LEU A 358 22.54 -16.08 0.51
N SER A 359 22.37 -16.09 1.84
CA SER A 359 23.48 -16.27 2.79
C SER A 359 23.38 -17.53 3.64
N GLY A 360 22.38 -18.39 3.40
CA GLY A 360 22.20 -19.66 4.11
C GLY A 360 21.82 -19.53 5.59
N PHE A 361 21.22 -18.40 6.00
CA PHE A 361 20.64 -18.27 7.34
C PHE A 361 19.35 -19.09 7.46
N ASP A 362 19.00 -19.47 8.68
CA ASP A 362 17.75 -20.18 8.94
C ASP A 362 16.52 -19.30 8.62
N PRO A 363 15.49 -19.86 7.96
CA PRO A 363 14.22 -19.17 7.76
C PRO A 363 13.57 -18.82 9.10
N VAL A 364 12.96 -17.64 9.19
CA VAL A 364 12.14 -17.26 10.36
C VAL A 364 10.77 -17.92 10.31
N VAL A 365 10.22 -18.19 11.49
CA VAL A 365 8.77 -18.39 11.65
C VAL A 365 8.13 -17.00 11.64
N PRO A 366 7.29 -16.68 10.65
CA PRO A 366 6.79 -15.32 10.49
C PRO A 366 5.66 -15.00 11.47
N THR A 367 5.68 -13.77 11.96
CA THR A 367 4.56 -13.11 12.63
C THR A 367 4.38 -11.75 11.98
N TRP A 368 3.13 -11.34 11.78
CA TRP A 368 2.82 -10.03 11.23
C TRP A 368 1.92 -9.25 12.17
N ALA A 369 1.89 -7.93 12.00
CA ALA A 369 0.95 -7.06 12.68
C ALA A 369 0.33 -6.11 11.66
N ASN A 370 -0.90 -5.72 11.89
CA ASN A 370 -1.55 -4.65 11.14
C ASN A 370 -2.36 -3.79 12.09
N THR A 371 -2.19 -2.47 11.97
CA THR A 371 -3.10 -1.50 12.57
C THR A 371 -3.65 -0.57 11.49
N CYS A 372 -4.98 -0.45 11.42
CA CYS A 372 -5.67 0.52 10.57
C CYS A 372 -6.41 1.54 11.46
N TYR A 373 -5.82 2.71 11.63
CA TYR A 373 -6.49 3.87 12.21
C TYR A 373 -7.47 4.51 11.23
N SER A 374 -8.50 5.16 11.77
CA SER A 374 -9.42 6.01 11.02
C SER A 374 -9.90 7.17 11.88
N LEU A 375 -10.24 8.28 11.23
CA LEU A 375 -10.96 9.39 11.84
C LEU A 375 -12.46 9.30 11.54
N VAL A 376 -13.29 9.25 12.58
CA VAL A 376 -14.73 9.48 12.46
C VAL A 376 -15.04 10.97 12.42
N GLY A 377 -14.13 11.79 12.96
CA GLY A 377 -14.01 13.25 12.89
C GLY A 377 -12.58 13.63 13.32
N SER A 378 -12.18 14.89 13.15
CA SER A 378 -10.80 15.36 13.39
C SER A 378 -10.24 15.02 14.77
N ASP A 379 -11.12 14.97 15.78
CA ASP A 379 -10.82 14.64 17.17
C ASP A 379 -11.49 13.34 17.64
N TYR A 380 -11.91 12.48 16.70
CA TYR A 380 -12.55 11.19 17.01
C TYR A 380 -11.87 10.06 16.23
N GLY A 381 -10.88 9.41 16.85
CA GLY A 381 -10.16 8.27 16.27
C GLY A 381 -10.79 6.92 16.61
N VAL A 382 -10.69 5.98 15.66
CA VAL A 382 -11.02 4.56 15.84
C VAL A 382 -10.01 3.69 15.12
N SER A 383 -9.61 2.58 15.73
CA SER A 383 -8.60 1.67 15.22
C SER A 383 -9.05 0.21 15.23
N ILE A 384 -8.36 -0.57 14.43
CA ILE A 384 -8.37 -2.04 14.49
C ILE A 384 -6.91 -2.46 14.42
N SER A 385 -6.49 -3.29 15.37
CA SER A 385 -5.14 -3.82 15.45
C SER A 385 -5.19 -5.31 15.62
N ASP A 386 -4.43 -6.04 14.81
CA ASP A 386 -4.38 -7.49 14.82
C ASP A 386 -2.93 -7.99 14.68
N VAL A 387 -2.66 -9.15 15.28
CA VAL A 387 -1.43 -9.92 15.10
C VAL A 387 -1.79 -11.19 14.34
N PHE A 388 -0.89 -11.61 13.45
CA PHE A 388 -1.11 -12.74 12.56
C PHE A 388 0.04 -13.73 12.67
N GLU A 389 -0.29 -15.00 12.54
CA GLU A 389 0.64 -16.12 12.53
C GLU A 389 0.39 -17.02 11.31
N LEU A 390 1.40 -17.81 10.97
CA LEU A 390 1.24 -18.89 10.02
C LEU A 390 0.67 -20.11 10.77
N ARG A 391 -0.54 -20.54 10.39
CA ARG A 391 -1.19 -21.73 10.93
C ARG A 391 -1.82 -22.52 9.78
N ASP A 392 -1.49 -23.80 9.68
CA ASP A 392 -1.94 -24.71 8.62
C ASP A 392 -1.65 -24.19 7.19
N GLY A 393 -0.50 -23.53 7.00
CA GLY A 393 -0.08 -22.95 5.72
C GLY A 393 -0.80 -21.66 5.31
N LEU A 394 -1.69 -21.13 6.15
CA LEU A 394 -2.44 -19.89 5.91
C LEU A 394 -2.06 -18.81 6.93
N ILE A 395 -2.18 -17.55 6.53
CA ILE A 395 -2.03 -16.41 7.45
C ILE A 395 -3.35 -16.23 8.21
N GLN A 396 -3.33 -16.48 9.51
CA GLN A 396 -4.50 -16.41 10.37
C GLN A 396 -4.26 -15.40 11.49
N LYS A 397 -5.34 -14.76 11.96
CA LYS A 397 -5.29 -13.94 13.16
C LYS A 397 -4.92 -14.83 14.36
N VAL A 398 -3.99 -14.37 15.19
CA VAL A 398 -3.67 -15.03 16.45
C VAL A 398 -4.92 -14.92 17.35
N PRO A 399 -5.40 -16.03 17.95
CA PRO A 399 -6.56 -15.98 18.83
C PRO A 399 -6.37 -14.93 19.93
N ASP A 400 -7.42 -14.14 20.19
CA ASP A 400 -7.47 -13.10 21.23
C ASP A 400 -6.42 -11.96 21.12
N SER A 401 -5.66 -11.88 20.02
CA SER A 401 -4.51 -10.96 19.90
C SER A 401 -4.83 -9.57 19.33
N GLY A 402 -6.10 -9.29 19.03
CA GLY A 402 -6.46 -8.11 18.26
C GLY A 402 -7.78 -7.49 18.68
N ALA A 403 -7.81 -6.16 18.68
CA ALA A 403 -8.90 -5.35 19.19
C ALA A 403 -9.34 -4.31 18.16
N VAL A 404 -10.66 -4.17 18.05
CA VAL A 404 -11.29 -2.96 17.53
C VAL A 404 -11.49 -2.01 18.71
N SER A 405 -11.36 -0.70 18.48
CA SER A 405 -11.65 0.31 19.50
C SER A 405 -12.95 0.03 20.25
N PRO A 406 -12.93 0.03 21.59
CA PRO A 406 -14.15 -0.15 22.36
C PRO A 406 -15.07 1.05 22.17
N VAL A 407 -16.38 0.81 22.12
CA VAL A 407 -17.36 1.88 22.31
C VAL A 407 -17.42 2.21 23.80
N THR A 408 -17.15 3.48 24.12
CA THR A 408 -17.16 4.00 25.49
C THR A 408 -17.84 5.35 25.54
N ASP A 409 -18.48 5.68 26.65
CA ASP A 409 -19.08 6.99 26.92
C ASP A 409 -18.06 8.04 27.38
N ASN A 410 -16.80 7.65 27.62
CA ASN A 410 -15.73 8.60 27.89
C ASN A 410 -15.28 9.30 26.59
N PRO A 411 -15.54 10.62 26.43
CA PRO A 411 -15.16 11.35 25.22
C PRO A 411 -13.64 11.49 25.03
N ALA A 412 -12.84 11.29 26.09
CA ALA A 412 -11.38 11.35 25.99
C ALA A 412 -10.78 10.16 25.23
N GLN A 413 -11.48 9.00 25.19
CA GLN A 413 -10.97 7.81 24.52
C GLN A 413 -10.82 8.00 23.00
N PRO A 414 -11.86 8.39 22.23
CA PRO A 414 -11.72 8.63 20.79
C PRO A 414 -10.77 9.81 20.50
N LEU A 415 -10.69 10.82 21.37
CA LEU A 415 -9.69 11.90 21.25
C LEU A 415 -8.27 11.36 21.36
N LEU A 416 -7.99 10.48 22.33
CA LEU A 416 -6.68 9.87 22.48
C LEU A 416 -6.30 9.02 21.26
N GLU A 417 -7.26 8.29 20.68
CA GLU A 417 -7.03 7.53 19.45
C GLU A 417 -6.72 8.40 18.24
N SER A 418 -7.30 9.60 18.13
CA SER A 418 -6.95 10.55 17.06
C SER A 418 -5.50 11.03 17.21
N VAL A 419 -5.02 11.23 18.44
CA VAL A 419 -3.62 11.56 18.74
C VAL A 419 -2.68 10.40 18.37
N TYR A 420 -3.07 9.16 18.71
CA TYR A 420 -2.30 7.98 18.34
C TYR A 420 -2.21 7.77 16.82
N LEU A 421 -3.29 8.00 16.09
CA LEU A 421 -3.28 7.98 14.62
C LEU A 421 -2.25 8.95 14.06
N LYS A 422 -2.26 10.22 14.51
CA LYS A 422 -1.33 11.25 14.05
C LYS A 422 0.13 10.84 14.31
N ASN A 423 0.41 10.28 15.48
CA ASN A 423 1.73 9.76 15.82
C ASN A 423 2.13 8.54 14.98
N TRP A 424 1.23 7.57 14.84
CA TRP A 424 1.42 6.37 14.02
C TRP A 424 1.76 6.75 12.58
N HIS A 425 1.02 7.67 11.97
CA HIS A 425 1.29 8.07 10.60
C HIS A 425 2.69 8.66 10.45
N ARG A 426 3.07 9.59 11.33
CA ARG A 426 4.40 10.22 11.31
C ARG A 426 5.52 9.19 11.44
N THR A 427 5.40 8.22 12.34
CA THR A 427 6.42 7.18 12.51
C THR A 427 6.40 6.17 11.37
N PHE A 428 5.22 5.83 10.86
CA PHE A 428 5.02 4.90 9.75
C PHE A 428 5.64 5.43 8.45
N VAL A 429 5.35 6.67 8.04
CA VAL A 429 5.95 7.22 6.82
C VAL A 429 7.46 7.37 6.93
N LYS A 430 7.98 7.69 8.13
CA LYS A 430 9.42 7.71 8.40
C LYS A 430 10.04 6.32 8.30
N ASP A 431 9.35 5.28 8.75
CA ASP A 431 9.83 3.91 8.61
C ASP A 431 9.92 3.48 7.14
N VAL A 432 9.00 3.94 6.30
CA VAL A 432 8.94 3.57 4.89
C VAL A 432 9.91 4.39 4.02
N PHE A 433 9.93 5.72 4.17
CA PHE A 433 10.56 6.66 3.23
C PHE A 433 11.77 7.42 3.78
N SER A 434 12.18 7.22 5.05
CA SER A 434 13.31 7.91 5.70
C SER A 434 14.29 6.97 6.38
#